data_AF-A0A1J5P0X9-F1
#
_entry.id   AF-A0A1J5P0X9-F1
#
_cell.length_a   1.000
_cell.length_b   1.000
_cell.length_c   1.000
_cell.angle_alpha   90.00
_cell.angle_beta   90.00
_cell.angle_gamma   90.00
#
_symmetry.space_group_name_H-M   'P 1'
#
loop_
_entity.id
_entity.type
_entity.pdbx_description
1 polymer ?
#
loop_
_entity_poly.entity_id
_entity_poly.type
_entity_poly.pdbx_seq_one_letter_code
_entity_poly.pdbx_strand_id
1 'polypeptide(L)'
;MRHNWGLNRILHDSGEKTRADHRHHALDALVVALAHPGYTQRLSRWFQARDAATPQPEPALDPPFPDVRAQAGLKVADIIVSHRVRRKVSGPLHKGTTYGDAGPATGTGGIAYRWFVTRKPVEELSKSLLADDSAWPDACVRDHVRAWVEAHGGDPKKAFVNGYPTVSDDGAPIRKVRIRVKQQAKLMAPLKNGYADLGNNHHAVVYVRPNGKSAFRIVSHFEAATRLSKGLQPIDSSDFGEAKFKMSLAAGDTVRLGGDRDGLWIVRKLSASGQLTLWPINDTDAEKHKTIFEPTIGGMISRGLEKVSIDPIGRIRPAND
;
A
#
# COMPACT_ATOMS: atom_id res chain seq x y z
N MET A 1 13.18 -12.79 30.09
CA MET A 1 13.75 -11.46 30.43
C MET A 1 12.71 -10.35 30.31
N ARG A 2 12.22 -9.97 29.10
CA ARG A 2 11.23 -8.88 28.93
C ARG A 2 9.98 -9.01 29.81
N HIS A 3 9.44 -10.23 29.94
CA HIS A 3 8.29 -10.53 30.80
C HIS A 3 8.64 -10.49 32.29
N ASN A 4 9.78 -11.07 32.69
CA ASN A 4 10.30 -11.05 34.06
C ASN A 4 10.44 -9.62 34.59
N TRP A 5 10.92 -8.70 33.75
CA TRP A 5 11.11 -7.28 34.12
C TRP A 5 9.84 -6.42 33.96
N GLY A 6 8.69 -7.02 33.64
CA GLY A 6 7.41 -6.32 33.51
C GLY A 6 7.32 -5.35 32.33
N LEU A 7 8.20 -5.47 31.32
CA LEU A 7 8.28 -4.56 30.17
C LEU A 7 7.26 -4.87 29.07
N ASN A 8 6.62 -6.04 29.08
CA ASN A 8 5.56 -6.37 28.12
C ASN A 8 4.37 -5.41 28.21
N ARG A 9 4.08 -4.93 29.42
CA ARG A 9 2.91 -4.10 29.75
C ARG A 9 3.08 -2.61 29.45
N ILE A 10 4.21 -2.19 28.88
CA ILE A 10 4.47 -0.75 28.67
C ILE A 10 3.63 -0.18 27.52
N LEU A 11 3.42 -0.96 26.46
CA LEU A 11 2.70 -0.52 25.26
C LEU A 11 1.27 -1.07 25.18
N HIS A 12 0.89 -1.96 26.09
CA HIS A 12 -0.43 -2.58 26.12
C HIS A 12 -0.75 -3.21 27.48
N ASP A 13 -2.00 -3.11 27.91
CA ASP A 13 -2.41 -3.52 29.26
C ASP A 13 -2.58 -5.04 29.44
N SER A 14 -2.67 -5.81 28.35
CA SER A 14 -2.97 -7.26 28.41
C SER A 14 -1.88 -8.15 29.01
N GLY A 15 -0.68 -7.64 29.31
CA GLY A 15 0.42 -8.47 29.82
C GLY A 15 1.19 -9.26 28.77
N GLU A 16 0.62 -9.43 27.58
CA GLU A 16 1.24 -10.11 26.45
C GLU A 16 2.09 -9.16 25.60
N LYS A 17 3.11 -9.71 24.93
CA LYS A 17 3.91 -8.96 23.96
C LYS A 17 3.04 -8.62 22.76
N THR A 18 2.51 -7.40 22.71
CA THR A 18 1.82 -6.89 21.52
C THR A 18 2.84 -6.34 20.52
N ARG A 19 2.60 -6.64 19.24
CA ARG A 19 3.43 -6.16 18.12
C ARG A 19 2.73 -5.04 17.36
N ALA A 20 1.66 -4.46 17.92
CA ALA A 20 0.81 -3.47 17.26
C ALA A 20 1.43 -2.07 17.16
N ASP A 21 2.42 -1.78 18.02
CA ASP A 21 3.14 -0.51 18.08
C ASP A 21 4.63 -0.73 17.80
N HIS A 22 5.20 -0.05 16.82
CA HIS A 22 6.60 -0.16 16.37
C HIS A 22 7.62 0.04 17.50
N ARG A 23 7.29 0.80 18.55
CA ARG A 23 8.17 1.05 19.69
C ARG A 23 8.48 -0.21 20.50
N HIS A 24 7.77 -1.33 20.26
CA HIS A 24 8.12 -2.62 20.85
C HIS A 24 9.54 -3.08 20.45
N HIS A 25 10.07 -2.66 19.30
CA HIS A 25 11.44 -2.93 18.90
C HIS A 25 12.46 -2.22 19.81
N ALA A 26 12.15 -1.02 20.29
CA ALA A 26 13.02 -0.32 21.24
C ALA A 26 13.06 -1.01 22.61
N LEU A 27 11.92 -1.56 23.06
CA LEU A 27 11.87 -2.39 24.27
C LEU A 27 12.70 -3.67 24.10
N ASP A 28 12.60 -4.34 22.95
CA ASP A 28 13.41 -5.52 22.67
C ASP A 28 14.92 -5.17 22.64
N ALA A 29 15.29 -4.02 22.04
CA ALA A 29 16.67 -3.53 22.01
C ALA A 29 17.20 -3.20 23.42
N LEU A 30 16.38 -2.57 24.27
CA LEU A 30 16.72 -2.32 25.68
C LEU A 30 16.99 -3.64 26.41
N VAL A 31 16.16 -4.66 26.19
CA VAL A 31 16.35 -5.97 26.82
C VAL A 31 17.65 -6.62 26.37
N VAL A 32 18.02 -6.50 25.09
CA VAL A 32 19.30 -6.99 24.57
C VAL A 32 20.47 -6.23 25.21
N ALA A 33 20.37 -4.90 25.33
CA ALA A 33 21.43 -4.08 25.93
C ALA A 33 21.65 -4.37 27.42
N LEU A 34 20.60 -4.75 28.14
CA LEU A 34 20.65 -5.08 29.57
C LEU A 34 20.87 -6.57 29.86
N ALA A 35 20.90 -7.41 28.83
CA ALA A 35 21.15 -8.83 29.00
C ALA A 35 22.60 -9.05 29.48
N HIS A 36 22.75 -9.90 30.50
CA HIS A 36 24.03 -10.24 31.12
C HIS A 36 24.20 -11.76 31.14
N PRO A 37 25.43 -12.31 31.01
CA PRO A 37 25.68 -13.76 31.05
C PRO A 37 25.07 -14.49 32.26
N GLY A 38 24.93 -13.81 33.41
CA GLY A 38 24.26 -14.37 34.58
C GLY A 38 22.78 -14.69 34.35
N TYR A 39 22.04 -13.81 33.65
CA TYR A 39 20.63 -14.06 33.32
C TYR A 39 20.49 -15.19 32.30
N THR A 40 21.34 -15.21 31.28
CA THR A 40 21.31 -16.26 30.26
C THR A 40 21.68 -17.62 30.83
N GLN A 41 22.66 -17.69 31.73
CA GLN A 41 23.04 -18.93 32.40
C GLN A 41 21.92 -19.46 33.30
N ARG A 42 21.26 -18.59 34.07
CA ARG A 42 20.11 -18.98 34.91
C ARG A 42 18.96 -19.55 34.08
N LEU A 43 18.59 -18.87 32.99
CA LEU A 43 17.55 -19.35 32.08
C LEU A 43 17.96 -20.65 31.39
N SER A 44 19.21 -20.77 30.94
CA SER A 44 19.73 -21.98 30.28
C SER A 44 19.64 -23.20 31.20
N ARG A 45 20.10 -23.07 32.46
CA ARG A 45 19.97 -24.14 33.47
C ARG A 45 18.51 -24.52 33.72
N TRP A 46 17.62 -23.53 33.79
CA TRP A 46 16.20 -23.78 33.95
C TRP A 46 15.61 -24.53 32.74
N PHE A 47 15.88 -24.09 31.51
CA PHE A 47 15.40 -24.77 30.30
C PHE A 47 15.92 -26.21 30.20
N GLN A 48 17.17 -26.48 30.61
CA GLN A 48 17.73 -27.84 30.67
C GLN A 48 16.99 -28.73 31.69
N ALA A 49 16.57 -28.16 32.82
CA ALA A 49 15.89 -28.89 33.88
C ALA A 49 14.35 -28.93 33.72
N ARG A 50 13.79 -28.17 32.78
CA ARG A 50 12.32 -27.97 32.66
C ARG A 50 11.57 -29.27 32.38
N ASP A 51 12.16 -30.14 31.57
CA ASP A 51 11.53 -31.39 31.13
C ASP A 51 11.89 -32.59 32.07
N ALA A 52 12.48 -32.30 33.24
CA ALA A 52 12.74 -33.30 34.26
C ALA A 52 11.45 -33.81 34.93
N ALA A 53 11.52 -34.97 35.60
CA ALA A 53 10.40 -35.58 36.31
C ALA A 53 9.75 -34.66 37.37
N THR A 54 10.47 -33.65 37.86
CA THR A 54 9.95 -32.60 38.74
C THR A 54 10.29 -31.22 38.14
N PRO A 55 9.36 -30.62 37.38
CA PRO A 55 9.58 -29.31 36.77
C PRO A 55 9.79 -28.22 37.82
N GLN A 56 10.86 -27.45 37.66
CA GLN A 56 11.12 -26.27 38.50
C GLN A 56 10.40 -25.04 37.93
N PRO A 57 9.89 -24.12 38.79
CA PRO A 57 9.30 -22.87 38.31
C PRO A 57 10.35 -22.03 37.56
N GLU A 58 9.89 -21.19 36.61
CA GLU A 58 10.78 -20.26 35.92
C GLU A 58 11.50 -19.37 36.95
N PRO A 59 12.84 -19.25 36.90
CA PRO A 59 13.57 -18.43 37.86
C PRO A 59 13.18 -16.97 37.68
N ALA A 60 12.78 -16.31 38.77
CA ALA A 60 12.58 -14.87 38.78
C ALA A 60 13.89 -14.17 38.47
N LEU A 61 13.94 -13.42 37.36
CA LEU A 61 15.08 -12.59 37.02
C LEU A 61 14.84 -11.18 37.56
N ASP A 62 15.62 -10.80 38.56
CA ASP A 62 15.62 -9.43 39.07
C ASP A 62 15.90 -8.45 37.93
N PRO A 63 15.29 -7.26 37.96
CA PRO A 63 15.63 -6.22 37.01
C PRO A 63 17.10 -5.82 37.20
N PRO A 64 17.79 -5.39 36.13
CA PRO A 64 19.18 -4.95 36.21
C PRO A 64 19.39 -3.75 37.12
N PHE A 65 18.34 -2.96 37.37
CA PHE A 65 18.29 -1.89 38.35
C PHE A 65 16.83 -1.56 38.74
N PRO A 66 16.56 -0.99 39.94
CA PRO A 66 15.22 -0.95 40.53
C PRO A 66 14.13 -0.26 39.69
N ASP A 67 14.47 0.80 38.93
CA ASP A 67 13.52 1.65 38.22
C ASP A 67 13.51 1.43 36.70
N VAL A 68 14.10 0.34 36.19
CA VAL A 68 14.19 0.02 34.75
C VAL A 68 12.84 0.11 34.03
N ARG A 69 11.76 -0.38 34.66
CA ARG A 69 10.43 -0.36 34.05
C ARG A 69 9.87 1.06 33.95
N ALA A 70 10.06 1.87 34.99
CA ALA A 70 9.60 3.25 35.03
C ALA A 70 10.35 4.10 34.01
N GLN A 71 11.68 4.00 33.99
CA GLN A 71 12.51 4.69 33.00
C GLN A 71 12.19 4.26 31.57
N ALA A 72 12.02 2.95 31.32
CA ALA A 72 11.66 2.45 30.00
C ALA A 72 10.28 2.97 29.54
N GLY A 73 9.29 3.03 30.45
CA GLY A 73 7.98 3.58 30.14
C GLY A 73 8.04 5.04 29.69
N LEU A 74 8.75 5.88 30.45
CA LEU A 74 8.95 7.30 30.11
C LEU A 74 9.67 7.44 28.77
N LYS A 75 10.79 6.73 28.58
CA LYS A 75 11.58 6.84 27.35
C LYS A 75 10.86 6.33 26.11
N VAL A 76 10.06 5.26 26.23
CA VAL A 76 9.26 4.74 25.12
C VAL A 76 8.14 5.70 24.70
N ALA A 77 7.56 6.44 25.64
CA ALA A 77 6.56 7.46 25.32
C ALA A 77 7.13 8.56 24.41
N ASP A 78 8.41 8.93 24.62
CA ASP A 78 9.11 9.97 23.87
C ASP A 78 9.64 9.51 22.50
N ILE A 79 9.59 8.20 22.18
CA ILE A 79 10.14 7.69 20.92
C ILE A 79 9.29 8.14 19.73
N ILE A 80 9.96 8.80 18.79
CA ILE A 80 9.43 9.10 17.47
C ILE A 80 9.99 8.07 16.49
N VAL A 81 9.12 7.24 15.91
CA VAL A 81 9.52 6.17 15.00
C VAL A 81 9.92 6.76 13.63
N SER A 82 11.15 6.49 13.18
CA SER A 82 11.60 6.87 11.84
C SER A 82 11.19 5.84 10.79
N HIS A 83 10.69 6.31 9.64
CA HIS A 83 10.32 5.48 8.50
C HIS A 83 11.12 5.85 7.26
N ARG A 84 11.57 4.84 6.52
CA ARG A 84 12.32 5.04 5.28
C ARG A 84 11.38 5.48 4.16
N VAL A 85 11.62 6.67 3.62
CA VAL A 85 10.93 7.20 2.43
C VAL A 85 11.32 6.41 1.17
N ARG A 86 10.33 6.11 0.32
CA ARG A 86 10.51 5.40 -0.96
C ARG A 86 10.37 6.38 -2.13
N ARG A 87 11.49 7.00 -2.54
CA ARG A 87 11.59 7.86 -3.74
C ARG A 87 12.40 7.27 -4.90
N LYS A 88 12.85 6.02 -4.75
CA LYS A 88 13.63 5.37 -5.79
C LYS A 88 12.68 5.03 -6.94
N VAL A 89 13.00 5.50 -8.14
CA VAL A 89 12.31 5.10 -9.37
C VAL A 89 12.80 3.71 -9.76
N SER A 90 12.24 2.70 -9.11
CA SER A 90 12.54 1.29 -9.38
C SER A 90 11.31 0.44 -9.10
N GLY A 91 11.01 -0.49 -10.00
CA GLY A 91 9.86 -1.38 -9.89
C GLY A 91 9.00 -1.38 -11.16
N PRO A 92 7.83 -2.03 -11.12
CA PRO A 92 6.93 -2.10 -12.27
C PRO A 92 6.46 -0.70 -12.70
N LEU A 93 6.71 -0.36 -13.97
CA LEU A 93 6.33 0.94 -14.54
C LEU A 93 4.84 1.00 -14.89
N HIS A 94 4.27 -0.13 -15.32
CA HIS A 94 2.88 -0.33 -15.67
C HIS A 94 2.51 -1.80 -15.40
N LYS A 95 1.23 -2.14 -15.44
CA LYS A 95 0.77 -3.55 -15.39
C LYS A 95 1.23 -4.31 -16.64
N GLY A 96 1.48 -5.61 -16.50
CA GLY A 96 2.01 -6.43 -17.60
C GLY A 96 1.05 -6.67 -18.76
N THR A 97 -0.25 -6.45 -18.57
CA THR A 97 -1.25 -6.64 -19.63
C THR A 97 -1.22 -5.49 -20.64
N THR A 98 -0.98 -5.82 -21.91
CA THR A 98 -1.15 -4.89 -23.02
C THR A 98 -2.59 -4.90 -23.54
N TYR A 99 -3.07 -3.72 -23.90
CA TYR A 99 -4.40 -3.49 -24.43
C TYR A 99 -4.31 -2.80 -25.80
N GLY A 100 -5.18 -3.18 -26.72
CA GLY A 100 -5.48 -2.39 -27.91
C GLY A 100 -6.45 -1.27 -27.59
N ASP A 101 -6.38 -0.16 -28.32
CA ASP A 101 -7.36 0.92 -28.24
C ASP A 101 -8.59 0.56 -29.08
N ALA A 102 -9.78 0.71 -28.52
CA ALA A 102 -11.06 0.46 -29.17
C ALA A 102 -11.96 1.70 -29.20
N GLY A 103 -11.37 2.89 -29.03
CA GLY A 103 -12.02 4.16 -29.24
C GLY A 103 -12.60 4.79 -27.97
N PRO A 104 -13.26 5.95 -28.11
CA PRO A 104 -13.82 6.68 -26.98
C PRO A 104 -14.93 5.89 -26.30
N ALA A 105 -15.05 6.07 -24.97
CA ALA A 105 -16.13 5.52 -24.18
C ALA A 105 -16.84 6.65 -23.43
N THR A 106 -18.16 6.55 -23.28
CA THR A 106 -18.95 7.54 -22.54
C THR A 106 -18.46 7.66 -21.11
N GLY A 107 -18.02 8.86 -20.70
CA GLY A 107 -17.59 9.16 -19.35
C GLY A 107 -18.67 9.86 -18.53
N THR A 108 -18.40 9.99 -17.23
CA THR A 108 -19.15 10.88 -16.33
C THR A 108 -18.21 11.96 -15.81
N GLY A 109 -18.72 13.17 -15.59
CA GLY A 109 -17.96 14.25 -14.94
C GLY A 109 -16.80 14.81 -15.77
N GLY A 110 -16.92 14.83 -17.10
CA GLY A 110 -15.89 15.39 -17.99
C GLY A 110 -14.59 14.59 -18.09
N ILE A 111 -14.54 13.40 -17.49
CA ILE A 111 -13.37 12.52 -17.54
C ILE A 111 -13.35 11.78 -18.87
N ALA A 112 -12.23 11.84 -19.59
CA ALA A 112 -12.03 11.11 -20.84
C ALA A 112 -11.83 9.60 -20.57
N TYR A 113 -12.83 8.80 -20.91
CA TYR A 113 -12.75 7.35 -20.92
C TYR A 113 -12.56 6.81 -22.33
N ARG A 114 -11.93 5.64 -22.43
CA ARG A 114 -11.80 4.87 -23.66
C ARG A 114 -12.13 3.42 -23.40
N TRP A 115 -12.57 2.74 -24.45
CA TRP A 115 -12.62 1.30 -24.49
C TRP A 115 -11.25 0.78 -24.90
N PHE A 116 -10.71 -0.13 -24.10
CA PHE A 116 -9.50 -0.86 -24.38
C PHE A 116 -9.85 -2.33 -24.59
N VAL A 117 -9.11 -3.06 -25.41
CA VAL A 117 -9.38 -4.47 -25.68
C VAL A 117 -8.18 -5.32 -25.34
N THR A 118 -8.42 -6.44 -24.66
CA THR A 118 -7.41 -7.47 -24.43
C THR A 118 -8.00 -8.86 -24.69
N ARG A 119 -7.15 -9.87 -24.87
CA ARG A 119 -7.58 -11.27 -25.03
C ARG A 119 -7.49 -11.98 -23.69
N LYS A 120 -8.59 -12.57 -23.24
CA LYS A 120 -8.64 -13.40 -22.02
C LYS A 120 -8.94 -14.86 -22.36
N PRO A 121 -8.30 -15.83 -21.71
CA PRO A 121 -8.76 -17.21 -21.71
C PRO A 121 -10.21 -17.29 -21.24
N VAL A 122 -11.00 -18.17 -21.86
CA VAL A 122 -12.42 -18.33 -21.50
C VAL A 122 -12.60 -18.87 -20.07
N GLU A 123 -11.63 -19.64 -19.57
CA GLU A 123 -11.56 -20.18 -18.21
C GLU A 123 -11.33 -19.10 -17.13
N GLU A 124 -10.74 -17.96 -17.50
CA GLU A 124 -10.46 -16.84 -16.59
C GLU A 124 -11.61 -15.82 -16.56
N LEU A 125 -12.69 -16.05 -17.32
CA LEU A 125 -13.84 -15.15 -17.32
C LEU A 125 -14.58 -15.24 -15.98
N SER A 126 -14.96 -14.08 -15.44
CA SER A 126 -15.90 -14.03 -14.32
C SER A 126 -17.34 -14.11 -14.83
N LYS A 127 -18.26 -14.58 -13.98
CA LYS A 127 -19.71 -14.55 -14.29
C LYS A 127 -20.20 -13.15 -14.64
N SER A 128 -19.71 -12.13 -13.92
CA SER A 128 -20.05 -10.73 -14.18
C SER A 128 -19.59 -10.26 -15.57
N LEU A 129 -18.40 -10.65 -15.99
CA LEU A 129 -17.88 -10.29 -17.31
C LEU A 129 -18.58 -11.04 -18.43
N LEU A 130 -18.94 -12.31 -18.18
CA LEU A 130 -19.72 -13.10 -19.13
C LEU A 130 -21.10 -12.49 -19.34
N ALA A 131 -21.73 -11.94 -18.29
CA ALA A 131 -23.06 -11.31 -18.34
C ALA A 131 -23.08 -9.87 -18.90
N ASP A 132 -21.95 -9.17 -18.94
CA ASP A 132 -21.86 -7.79 -19.45
C ASP A 132 -21.78 -7.75 -20.97
N ASP A 133 -22.89 -7.51 -21.65
CA ASP A 133 -22.96 -7.39 -23.12
C ASP A 133 -22.00 -6.34 -23.70
N SER A 134 -21.76 -5.24 -22.98
CA SER A 134 -20.90 -4.14 -23.47
C SER A 134 -19.42 -4.52 -23.51
N ALA A 135 -19.03 -5.52 -22.70
CA ALA A 135 -17.67 -6.03 -22.63
C ALA A 135 -17.28 -6.87 -23.86
N TRP A 136 -18.23 -7.28 -24.71
CA TRP A 136 -17.96 -8.16 -25.86
C TRP A 136 -17.94 -7.37 -27.16
N PRO A 137 -16.79 -7.33 -27.88
CA PRO A 137 -16.75 -6.79 -29.23
C PRO A 137 -17.60 -7.59 -30.23
N ASP A 138 -17.76 -8.88 -30.00
CA ASP A 138 -18.41 -9.84 -30.90
C ASP A 138 -19.53 -10.58 -30.16
N ALA A 139 -20.77 -10.32 -30.56
CA ALA A 139 -21.97 -10.90 -29.95
C ALA A 139 -22.12 -12.38 -30.27
N CYS A 140 -21.71 -12.83 -31.46
CA CYS A 140 -21.80 -14.25 -31.84
C CYS A 140 -20.87 -15.09 -30.96
N VAL A 141 -19.63 -14.67 -30.78
CA VAL A 141 -18.66 -15.35 -29.89
C VAL A 141 -19.16 -15.34 -28.44
N ARG A 142 -19.73 -14.22 -27.98
CA ARG A 142 -20.32 -14.11 -26.64
C ARG A 142 -21.42 -15.15 -26.43
N ASP A 143 -22.34 -15.27 -27.38
CA ASP A 143 -23.51 -16.13 -27.26
C ASP A 143 -23.11 -17.62 -27.27
N HIS A 144 -22.15 -18.02 -28.10
CA HIS A 144 -21.57 -19.37 -28.08
C HIS A 144 -20.90 -19.70 -26.75
N VAL A 145 -20.11 -18.77 -26.20
CA VAL A 145 -19.43 -18.99 -24.91
C VAL A 145 -20.45 -19.05 -23.76
N ARG A 146 -21.51 -18.23 -23.80
CA ARG A 146 -22.59 -18.28 -22.80
C ARG A 146 -23.35 -19.59 -22.84
N ALA A 147 -23.81 -20.01 -24.03
CA ALA A 147 -24.54 -21.26 -24.20
C ALA A 147 -23.70 -22.46 -23.75
N TRP A 148 -22.40 -22.46 -24.07
CA TRP A 148 -21.48 -23.48 -23.58
C TRP A 148 -21.39 -23.51 -22.06
N VAL A 149 -21.18 -22.35 -21.42
CA VAL A 149 -21.07 -22.27 -19.96
C VAL A 149 -22.35 -22.73 -19.29
N GLU A 150 -23.52 -22.35 -19.82
CA GLU A 150 -24.83 -22.77 -19.31
C GLU A 150 -25.02 -24.29 -19.41
N ALA A 151 -24.72 -24.88 -20.57
CA ALA A 151 -24.81 -26.33 -20.78
C ALA A 151 -23.84 -27.14 -19.88
N HIS A 152 -22.79 -26.51 -19.36
CA HIS A 152 -21.75 -27.14 -18.53
C HIS A 152 -21.77 -26.66 -17.07
N GLY A 153 -22.97 -26.37 -16.54
CA GLY A 153 -23.17 -26.12 -15.10
C GLY A 153 -23.01 -24.66 -14.65
N GLY A 154 -22.92 -23.72 -15.59
CA GLY A 154 -23.05 -22.27 -15.34
C GLY A 154 -21.86 -21.61 -14.65
N ASP A 155 -20.75 -22.31 -14.44
CA ASP A 155 -19.50 -21.75 -13.89
C ASP A 155 -18.40 -21.72 -14.96
N PRO A 156 -18.00 -20.53 -15.46
CA PRO A 156 -16.93 -20.40 -16.46
C PRO A 156 -15.63 -21.09 -16.06
N LYS A 157 -15.31 -21.19 -14.76
CA LYS A 157 -14.08 -21.84 -14.31
C LYS A 157 -14.09 -23.36 -14.46
N LYS A 158 -15.27 -23.96 -14.60
CA LYS A 158 -15.48 -25.42 -14.69
C LYS A 158 -16.00 -25.86 -16.05
N ALA A 159 -16.61 -24.95 -16.79
CA ALA A 159 -17.28 -25.25 -18.05
C ALA A 159 -16.35 -25.75 -19.18
N PHE A 160 -15.04 -25.47 -19.12
CA PHE A 160 -14.11 -25.76 -20.22
C PHE A 160 -13.20 -26.98 -19.97
N VAL A 161 -13.47 -27.79 -18.95
CA VAL A 161 -12.66 -29.00 -18.64
C VAL A 161 -12.74 -30.04 -19.76
N ASN A 162 -13.91 -30.18 -20.39
CA ASN A 162 -14.18 -31.22 -21.39
C ASN A 162 -14.13 -30.69 -22.84
N GLY A 163 -13.59 -29.50 -23.06
CA GLY A 163 -13.49 -28.90 -24.40
C GLY A 163 -13.82 -27.41 -24.42
N TYR A 164 -13.92 -26.88 -25.63
CA TYR A 164 -14.21 -25.47 -25.89
C TYR A 164 -15.31 -25.35 -26.94
N PRO A 165 -16.16 -24.32 -26.87
CA PRO A 165 -17.12 -24.06 -27.92
C PRO A 165 -16.41 -23.70 -29.23
N THR A 166 -17.06 -23.98 -30.34
CA THR A 166 -16.69 -23.56 -31.69
C THR A 166 -17.76 -22.60 -32.23
N VAL A 167 -17.43 -21.75 -33.21
CA VAL A 167 -18.40 -20.85 -33.86
C VAL A 167 -19.24 -21.58 -34.92
N SER A 168 -18.75 -22.73 -35.39
CA SER A 168 -19.39 -23.61 -36.36
C SER A 168 -19.00 -25.06 -36.06
N ASP A 169 -19.74 -26.03 -36.62
CA ASP A 169 -19.55 -27.46 -36.32
C ASP A 169 -18.10 -27.93 -36.54
N ASP A 170 -17.42 -27.44 -37.59
CA ASP A 170 -16.00 -27.71 -37.88
C ASP A 170 -15.06 -26.53 -37.55
N GLY A 171 -15.53 -25.58 -36.73
CA GLY A 171 -14.81 -24.36 -36.41
C GLY A 171 -13.62 -24.57 -35.45
N ALA A 172 -12.68 -23.62 -35.44
CA ALA A 172 -11.60 -23.63 -34.46
C ALA A 172 -12.13 -23.41 -33.03
N PRO A 173 -11.60 -24.11 -32.01
CA PRO A 173 -12.04 -23.97 -30.63
C PRO A 173 -11.75 -22.59 -30.06
N ILE A 174 -12.75 -21.99 -29.41
CA ILE A 174 -12.68 -20.67 -28.79
C ILE A 174 -11.99 -20.78 -27.42
N ARG A 175 -10.66 -20.73 -27.43
CA ARG A 175 -9.84 -20.77 -26.19
C ARG A 175 -9.66 -19.40 -25.54
N LYS A 176 -9.66 -18.33 -26.34
CA LYS A 176 -9.46 -16.94 -25.88
C LYS A 176 -10.39 -16.00 -26.61
N VAL A 177 -11.04 -15.13 -25.86
CA VAL A 177 -11.99 -14.13 -26.36
C VAL A 177 -11.43 -12.72 -26.18
N ARG A 178 -11.80 -11.81 -27.09
CA ARG A 178 -11.51 -10.38 -26.94
C ARG A 178 -12.53 -9.76 -26.01
N ILE A 179 -12.07 -8.97 -25.06
CA ILE A 179 -12.91 -8.30 -24.06
C ILE A 179 -12.58 -6.81 -24.04
N ARG A 180 -13.61 -5.98 -24.08
CA ARG A 180 -13.55 -4.53 -23.84
C ARG A 180 -13.44 -4.24 -22.35
N VAL A 181 -12.58 -3.29 -22.01
CA VAL A 181 -12.35 -2.78 -20.67
C VAL A 181 -12.45 -1.26 -20.74
N LYS A 182 -13.37 -0.69 -19.98
CA LYS A 182 -13.51 0.77 -19.87
C LYS A 182 -12.46 1.30 -18.90
N GLN A 183 -11.62 2.23 -19.34
CA GLN A 183 -10.61 2.84 -18.48
C GLN A 183 -10.40 4.32 -18.81
N GLN A 184 -9.99 5.10 -17.82
CA GLN A 184 -9.62 6.51 -18.00
C GLN A 184 -8.36 6.60 -18.86
N ALA A 185 -8.39 7.41 -19.91
CA ALA A 185 -7.28 7.54 -20.84
C ALA A 185 -5.97 7.96 -20.13
N LYS A 186 -6.07 8.85 -19.13
CA LYS A 186 -4.91 9.33 -18.34
C LYS A 186 -4.24 8.26 -17.48
N LEU A 187 -4.90 7.12 -17.24
CA LEU A 187 -4.36 6.02 -16.44
C LEU A 187 -3.70 4.93 -17.30
N MET A 188 -3.59 5.17 -18.60
CA MET A 188 -3.04 4.23 -19.57
C MET A 188 -1.79 4.84 -20.21
N ALA A 189 -0.66 4.15 -20.08
CA ALA A 189 0.57 4.49 -20.78
C ALA A 189 0.50 4.01 -22.24
N PRO A 190 0.81 4.86 -23.23
CA PRO A 190 1.03 4.42 -24.60
C PRO A 190 2.33 3.60 -24.67
N LEU A 191 2.26 2.46 -25.34
CA LEU A 191 3.36 1.56 -25.65
C LEU A 191 3.53 1.45 -27.16
N LYS A 192 4.64 0.85 -27.62
CA LYS A 192 4.88 0.61 -29.05
C LYS A 192 3.71 -0.16 -29.72
N ASN A 193 3.12 -1.12 -29.01
CA ASN A 193 2.11 -2.03 -29.56
C ASN A 193 0.75 -1.94 -28.82
N GLY A 194 0.39 -0.77 -28.30
CA GLY A 194 -0.88 -0.56 -27.62
C GLY A 194 -0.75 0.27 -26.35
N TYR A 195 -1.45 -0.12 -25.30
CA TYR A 195 -1.51 0.59 -24.03
C TYR A 195 -1.35 -0.34 -22.84
N ALA A 196 -0.91 0.18 -21.70
CA ALA A 196 -0.92 -0.54 -20.44
C ALA A 196 -1.37 0.36 -19.28
N ASP A 197 -2.08 -0.23 -18.32
CA ASP A 197 -2.51 0.46 -17.10
C ASP A 197 -1.29 0.85 -16.27
N LEU A 198 -1.20 2.12 -15.86
CA LEU A 198 -0.05 2.67 -15.14
C LEU A 198 0.20 1.98 -13.79
N GLY A 199 -0.83 1.41 -13.16
CA GLY A 199 -0.72 0.68 -11.90
C GLY A 199 -0.27 1.55 -10.72
N ASN A 200 1.04 1.74 -10.57
CA ASN A 200 1.65 2.30 -9.38
C ASN A 200 1.96 3.80 -9.51
N ASN A 201 1.65 4.55 -8.45
CA ASN A 201 2.02 5.96 -8.32
C ASN A 201 3.37 6.12 -7.62
N HIS A 202 4.22 7.02 -8.10
CA HIS A 202 5.54 7.30 -7.52
C HIS A 202 5.45 8.36 -6.42
N HIS A 203 4.80 9.49 -6.71
CA HIS A 203 4.54 10.55 -5.73
C HIS A 203 3.39 11.44 -6.19
N ALA A 204 2.89 12.28 -5.28
CA ALA A 204 2.06 13.42 -5.56
C ALA A 204 2.92 14.69 -5.48
N VAL A 205 2.73 15.60 -6.43
CA VAL A 205 3.20 16.99 -6.34
C VAL A 205 2.04 17.84 -5.85
N VAL A 206 2.26 18.62 -4.80
CA VAL A 206 1.24 19.45 -4.14
C VAL A 206 1.55 20.91 -4.38
N TYR A 207 0.52 21.64 -4.80
CA TYR A 207 0.56 23.09 -5.05
C TYR A 207 -0.46 23.81 -4.18
N VAL A 208 -0.21 25.08 -3.90
CA VAL A 208 -1.16 25.99 -3.24
C VAL A 208 -1.43 27.18 -4.13
N ARG A 209 -2.71 27.47 -4.37
CA ARG A 209 -3.15 28.65 -5.12
C ARG A 209 -3.17 29.88 -4.22
N PRO A 210 -3.19 31.11 -4.78
CA PRO A 210 -3.28 32.35 -4.00
C PRO A 210 -4.50 32.41 -3.06
N ASN A 211 -5.61 31.76 -3.43
CA ASN A 211 -6.81 31.64 -2.61
C ASN A 211 -6.73 30.58 -1.49
N GLY A 212 -5.55 29.99 -1.26
CA GLY A 212 -5.32 28.95 -0.25
C GLY A 212 -5.78 27.53 -0.65
N LYS A 213 -6.46 27.34 -1.78
CA LYS A 213 -6.90 26.00 -2.22
C LYS A 213 -5.73 25.19 -2.78
N SER A 214 -5.70 23.90 -2.44
CA SER A 214 -4.72 22.95 -2.99
C SER A 214 -4.98 22.65 -4.47
N ALA A 215 -3.90 22.47 -5.23
CA ALA A 215 -3.91 21.66 -6.45
C ALA A 215 -2.91 20.52 -6.29
N PHE A 216 -3.03 19.47 -7.09
CA PHE A 216 -2.08 18.37 -7.06
C PHE A 216 -1.94 17.71 -8.43
N ARG A 217 -0.81 17.03 -8.61
CA ARG A 217 -0.53 16.14 -9.73
C ARG A 217 -0.02 14.81 -9.18
N ILE A 218 -0.64 13.71 -9.59
CA ILE A 218 -0.14 12.38 -9.31
C ILE A 218 0.82 11.98 -10.43
N VAL A 219 2.04 11.61 -10.06
CA VAL A 219 3.07 11.14 -10.98
C VAL A 219 3.17 9.63 -10.86
N SER A 220 2.98 8.92 -11.97
CA SER A 220 3.12 7.45 -12.02
C SER A 220 4.58 7.01 -11.99
N HIS A 221 4.83 5.73 -11.71
CA HIS A 221 6.19 5.16 -11.88
C HIS A 221 6.67 5.24 -13.33
N PHE A 222 5.79 4.97 -14.30
CA PHE A 222 6.09 5.13 -15.72
C PHE A 222 6.55 6.56 -16.06
N GLU A 223 5.80 7.56 -15.59
CA GLU A 223 6.12 8.96 -15.82
C GLU A 223 7.44 9.37 -15.17
N ALA A 224 7.66 9.00 -13.90
CA ALA A 224 8.91 9.26 -13.19
C ALA A 224 10.12 8.65 -13.90
N ALA A 225 9.99 7.41 -14.41
CA ALA A 225 11.05 6.75 -15.17
C ALA A 225 11.28 7.41 -16.54
N THR A 226 10.21 7.81 -17.23
CA THR A 226 10.28 8.54 -18.51
C THR A 226 10.99 9.88 -18.36
N ARG A 227 10.81 10.56 -17.22
CA ARG A 227 11.52 11.81 -16.92
C ARG A 227 13.01 11.55 -16.74
N LEU A 228 13.39 10.54 -15.95
CA LEU A 228 14.79 10.16 -15.75
C LEU A 228 15.48 9.76 -17.06
N SER A 229 14.81 9.00 -17.93
CA SER A 229 15.39 8.60 -19.22
C SER A 229 15.66 9.79 -20.15
N LYS A 230 15.04 10.96 -19.88
CA LYS A 230 15.24 12.22 -20.60
C LYS A 230 16.21 13.17 -19.86
N GLY A 231 16.87 12.71 -18.79
CA GLY A 231 17.77 13.54 -17.97
C GLY A 231 17.06 14.54 -17.06
N LEU A 232 15.74 14.39 -16.84
CA LEU A 232 14.96 15.28 -15.98
C LEU A 232 14.80 14.69 -14.57
N GLN A 233 14.64 15.56 -13.58
CA GLN A 233 14.33 15.14 -12.21
C GLN A 233 12.94 14.48 -12.15
N PRO A 234 12.77 13.36 -11.39
CA PRO A 234 11.48 12.69 -11.26
C PRO A 234 10.39 13.60 -10.67
N ILE A 235 10.76 14.41 -9.68
CA ILE A 235 9.89 15.40 -9.05
C ILE A 235 10.08 16.72 -9.79
N ASP A 236 8.98 17.29 -10.26
CA ASP A 236 8.94 18.61 -10.88
C ASP A 236 8.45 19.63 -9.86
N SER A 237 9.35 20.46 -9.35
CA SER A 237 9.02 21.52 -8.38
C SER A 237 8.66 22.85 -9.03
N SER A 238 8.49 22.88 -10.36
CA SER A 238 8.05 24.07 -11.08
C SER A 238 6.60 24.41 -10.72
N ASP A 239 6.30 25.71 -10.60
CA ASP A 239 4.95 26.21 -10.36
C ASP A 239 3.96 25.82 -11.48
N PHE A 240 2.67 25.71 -11.13
CA PHE A 240 1.60 25.35 -12.06
C PHE A 240 0.62 26.52 -12.23
N GLY A 241 0.88 27.37 -13.23
CA GLY A 241 0.15 28.63 -13.41
C GLY A 241 0.37 29.54 -12.21
N GLU A 242 -0.72 30.01 -11.58
CA GLU A 242 -0.65 30.79 -10.34
C GLU A 242 -0.42 29.92 -9.08
N ALA A 243 -0.51 28.59 -9.19
CA ALA A 243 -0.34 27.70 -8.06
C ALA A 243 1.15 27.48 -7.77
N LYS A 244 1.59 27.83 -6.56
CA LYS A 244 2.97 27.65 -6.12
C LYS A 244 3.23 26.23 -5.65
N PHE A 245 4.36 25.64 -6.04
CA PHE A 245 4.80 24.37 -5.50
C PHE A 245 4.93 24.48 -3.97
N LYS A 246 4.37 23.50 -3.24
CA LYS A 246 4.47 23.45 -1.77
C LYS A 246 5.32 22.29 -1.30
N MET A 247 5.11 21.09 -1.85
CA MET A 247 5.85 19.89 -1.49
C MET A 247 5.58 18.73 -2.45
N SER A 248 6.39 17.69 -2.36
CA SER A 248 6.09 16.35 -2.89
C SER A 248 5.76 15.36 -1.77
N LEU A 249 4.82 14.45 -1.99
CA LEU A 249 4.44 13.37 -1.07
C LEU A 249 4.61 12.01 -1.75
N ALA A 250 5.43 11.14 -1.17
CA ALA A 250 5.68 9.77 -1.62
C ALA A 250 5.40 8.76 -0.50
N ALA A 251 5.31 7.48 -0.84
CA ALA A 251 5.18 6.44 0.17
C ALA A 251 6.38 6.47 1.14
N GLY A 252 6.09 6.42 2.44
CA GLY A 252 7.07 6.55 3.53
C GLY A 252 7.35 7.99 3.96
N ASP A 253 6.85 9.01 3.27
CA ASP A 253 6.91 10.38 3.79
C ASP A 253 6.10 10.51 5.08
N THR A 254 6.61 11.31 6.01
CA THR A 254 5.91 11.64 7.25
C THR A 254 5.29 13.03 7.14
N VAL A 255 4.06 13.13 7.61
CA VAL A 255 3.32 14.39 7.69
C VAL A 255 2.84 14.60 9.11
N ARG A 256 2.85 15.85 9.56
CA ARG A 256 2.17 16.31 10.76
C ARG A 256 0.84 16.93 10.36
N LEU A 257 -0.21 16.53 11.05
CA LEU A 257 -1.54 17.11 10.96
C LEU A 257 -1.92 17.66 12.34
N GLY A 258 -2.85 18.61 12.37
CA GLY A 258 -3.47 19.15 13.58
C GLY A 258 -4.98 18.86 13.66
N GLY A 259 -5.63 19.44 14.66
CA GLY A 259 -7.08 19.36 14.85
C GLY A 259 -7.53 17.99 15.38
N ASP A 260 -8.60 17.42 14.78
CA ASP A 260 -9.15 16.11 15.14
C ASP A 260 -8.23 14.93 14.82
N ARG A 261 -7.17 15.18 14.06
CA ARG A 261 -6.16 14.20 13.64
C ARG A 261 -4.75 14.63 14.01
N ASP A 262 -4.62 15.38 15.10
CA ASP A 262 -3.33 15.85 15.60
C ASP A 262 -2.34 14.70 15.76
N GLY A 263 -1.12 14.91 15.26
CA GLY A 263 -0.05 13.94 15.37
C GLY A 263 0.69 13.65 14.05
N LEU A 264 1.56 12.65 14.11
CA LEU A 264 2.42 12.23 13.00
C LEU A 264 1.84 11.02 12.28
N TRP A 265 1.84 11.12 10.96
CA TRP A 265 1.26 10.14 10.06
C TRP A 265 2.23 9.79 8.94
N ILE A 266 2.23 8.54 8.49
CA ILE A 266 3.06 8.08 7.38
C ILE A 266 2.17 7.86 6.17
N VAL A 267 2.59 8.41 5.03
CA VAL A 267 1.98 8.14 3.73
C VAL A 267 2.27 6.70 3.32
N ARG A 268 1.24 5.86 3.15
CA ARG A 268 1.40 4.47 2.72
C ARG A 268 1.02 4.24 1.26
N LYS A 269 -0.10 4.80 0.83
CA LYS A 269 -0.63 4.65 -0.54
C LYS A 269 -1.09 6.00 -1.07
N LEU A 270 -0.97 6.19 -2.37
CA LEU A 270 -1.46 7.35 -3.10
C LEU A 270 -2.33 6.86 -4.25
N SER A 271 -3.58 7.30 -4.29
CA SER A 271 -4.50 7.00 -5.39
C SER A 271 -4.39 8.04 -6.51
N ALA A 272 -4.86 7.68 -7.70
CA ALA A 272 -4.90 8.61 -8.84
C ALA A 272 -5.91 9.76 -8.67
N SER A 273 -6.86 9.65 -7.72
CA SER A 273 -7.81 10.70 -7.38
C SER A 273 -7.25 11.73 -6.40
N GLY A 274 -6.03 11.52 -5.88
CA GLY A 274 -5.42 12.39 -4.86
C GLY A 274 -5.85 12.08 -3.42
N GLN A 275 -6.53 10.95 -3.18
CA GLN A 275 -6.72 10.40 -1.84
C GLN A 275 -5.45 9.66 -1.41
N LEU A 276 -5.02 9.88 -0.17
CA LEU A 276 -3.87 9.23 0.47
C LEU A 276 -4.36 8.27 1.54
N THR A 277 -3.64 7.17 1.72
CA THR A 277 -3.81 6.27 2.88
C THR A 277 -2.69 6.59 3.87
N LEU A 278 -3.06 7.05 5.06
CA LEU A 278 -2.16 7.43 6.14
C LEU A 278 -2.26 6.45 7.31
N TRP A 279 -1.12 6.09 7.90
CA TRP A 279 -1.06 5.30 9.12
C TRP A 279 -0.49 6.14 10.26
N PRO A 280 -0.97 5.98 11.51
CA PRO A 280 -0.30 6.57 12.66
C PRO A 280 1.17 6.13 12.70
N ILE A 281 2.07 7.03 13.08
CA ILE A 281 3.52 6.78 12.93
C ILE A 281 4.03 5.53 13.69
N ASN A 282 3.37 5.22 14.80
CA ASN A 282 3.71 4.11 15.68
C ASN A 282 3.01 2.80 15.28
N ASP A 283 1.98 2.82 14.43
CA ASP A 283 1.18 1.62 14.15
C ASP A 283 1.90 0.68 13.17
N THR A 284 2.00 -0.61 13.54
CA THR A 284 2.66 -1.63 12.71
C THR A 284 1.78 -2.19 11.61
N ASP A 285 0.45 -2.13 11.78
CA ASP A 285 -0.54 -2.71 10.86
C ASP A 285 -1.89 -1.99 11.05
N ALA A 286 -1.95 -0.75 10.58
CA ALA A 286 -3.12 0.10 10.77
C ALA A 286 -4.38 -0.45 10.07
N GLU A 287 -4.22 -1.30 9.05
CA GLU A 287 -5.36 -1.96 8.40
C GLU A 287 -5.99 -2.98 9.34
N LYS A 288 -5.18 -3.82 9.97
CA LYS A 288 -5.65 -4.78 10.97
C LYS A 288 -6.21 -4.09 12.22
N HIS A 289 -5.56 -3.03 12.68
CA HIS A 289 -5.99 -2.28 13.88
C HIS A 289 -7.12 -1.28 13.59
N LYS A 290 -7.50 -1.09 12.32
CA LYS A 290 -8.56 -0.15 11.88
C LYS A 290 -8.28 1.31 12.27
N THR A 291 -7.01 1.72 12.23
CA THR A 291 -6.53 3.07 12.59
C THR A 291 -6.13 3.90 11.36
N ILE A 292 -6.38 3.41 10.15
CA ILE A 292 -6.12 4.11 8.89
C ILE A 292 -6.89 5.45 8.85
N PHE A 293 -6.26 6.47 8.27
CA PHE A 293 -6.92 7.69 7.83
C PHE A 293 -6.76 7.89 6.32
N GLU A 294 -7.86 8.17 5.60
CA GLU A 294 -7.85 8.25 4.12
C GLU A 294 -8.26 9.64 3.56
N PRO A 295 -7.51 10.71 3.86
CA PRO A 295 -7.87 12.06 3.42
C PRO A 295 -7.54 12.34 1.96
N THR A 296 -8.18 13.37 1.41
CA THR A 296 -7.69 14.06 0.22
C THR A 296 -6.61 15.08 0.61
N ILE A 297 -5.78 15.48 -0.36
CA ILE A 297 -4.75 16.52 -0.14
C ILE A 297 -5.36 17.81 0.43
N GLY A 298 -6.51 18.26 -0.10
CA GLY A 298 -7.21 19.44 0.41
C GLY A 298 -7.63 19.28 1.88
N GLY A 299 -8.14 18.10 2.25
CA GLY A 299 -8.51 17.78 3.63
C GLY A 299 -7.34 17.67 4.60
N MET A 300 -6.12 17.41 4.09
CA MET A 300 -4.89 17.50 4.88
C MET A 300 -4.46 18.95 5.05
N ILE A 301 -4.51 19.78 3.99
CA ILE A 301 -4.16 21.21 4.08
C ILE A 301 -5.07 21.93 5.10
N SER A 302 -6.37 21.64 5.11
CA SER A 302 -7.29 22.21 6.11
C SER A 302 -6.96 21.80 7.55
N ARG A 303 -6.19 20.73 7.74
CA ARG A 303 -5.67 20.23 9.02
C ARG A 303 -4.23 20.67 9.29
N GLY A 304 -3.75 21.73 8.63
CA GLY A 304 -2.40 22.25 8.86
C GLY A 304 -1.29 21.31 8.39
N LEU A 305 -1.49 20.64 7.24
CA LEU A 305 -0.48 19.76 6.64
C LEU A 305 0.93 20.40 6.61
N GLU A 306 1.82 19.80 7.38
CA GLU A 306 3.26 20.00 7.39
C GLU A 306 3.94 18.69 7.02
N LYS A 307 4.85 18.71 6.05
CA LYS A 307 5.69 17.55 5.76
C LYS A 307 6.96 17.66 6.61
N VAL A 308 7.34 16.55 7.23
CA VAL A 308 8.48 16.49 8.14
C VAL A 308 9.40 15.34 7.75
N SER A 309 10.69 15.52 7.99
CA SER A 309 11.69 14.44 7.95
C SER A 309 12.03 14.02 9.38
N ILE A 310 12.22 12.72 9.56
CA ILE A 310 12.59 12.13 10.84
C ILE A 310 13.88 11.36 10.60
N ASP A 311 14.97 11.82 11.22
CA ASP A 311 16.26 11.15 11.08
C ASP A 311 16.25 9.76 11.77
N PRO A 312 17.28 8.91 11.56
CA PRO A 312 17.28 7.54 12.09
C PRO A 312 17.18 7.43 13.63
N ILE A 313 17.40 8.52 14.37
CA ILE A 313 17.31 8.55 15.83
C ILE A 313 16.09 9.34 16.33
N GLY A 314 15.15 9.68 15.44
CA GLY A 314 13.84 10.24 15.81
C GLY A 314 13.78 11.76 15.87
N ARG A 315 14.79 12.51 15.42
CA ARG A 315 14.75 13.98 15.42
C ARG A 315 13.92 14.48 14.24
N ILE A 316 12.95 15.36 14.53
CA ILE A 316 12.06 15.95 13.53
C ILE A 316 12.68 17.20 12.93
N ARG A 317 12.62 17.34 11.61
CA ARG A 317 12.96 18.56 10.88
C ARG A 317 11.88 18.88 9.85
N PRO A 318 11.61 20.17 9.56
CA PRO A 318 10.77 20.55 8.42
C PRO A 318 11.30 19.94 7.11
N ALA A 319 10.40 19.57 6.19
CA ALA A 319 10.78 19.06 4.87
C ALA A 319 9.81 19.59 3.82
N ASN A 320 10.24 20.57 3.01
CA ASN A 320 9.41 21.13 1.94
C ASN A 320 9.79 20.59 0.55
N ASP A 321 11.01 20.10 0.38
CA ASP A 321 11.44 19.12 -0.63
C ASP A 321 12.92 18.78 -0.44
#